data_AF-A0A258JGQ5-F1
#
_entry.id   AF-A0A258JGQ5-F1
#
_cell.length_a   1.000
_cell.length_b   1.000
_cell.length_c   1.000
_cell.angle_alpha   90.00
_cell.angle_beta   90.00
_cell.angle_gamma   90.00
#
_symmetry.space_group_name_H-M   'P 1'
#
loop_
_entity.id
_entity.type
_entity.pdbx_description
1 polymer ?
#
loop_
_entity_poly.entity_id
_entity_poly.type
_entity_poly.pdbx_seq_one_letter_code
_entity_poly.pdbx_strand_id
1 'polypeptide(L)'
;MTLTPRLFDAWARLPDYLGSHVLVSLTALALGLGASLPLAILSMRRPFLRGALLGTASVIQTIPGIALLALFYPLLLALAAASENIFGTGFSALGFLPSVLALALYSMLPVLRNTVTGL
;
A
#
# COMPACT_ATOMS: atom_id res chain seq x y z
N MET A 1 -16.44 -8.08 38.52
CA MET A 1 -15.93 -9.24 37.75
C MET A 1 -16.70 -9.35 36.42
N THR A 2 -16.35 -8.57 35.40
CA THR A 2 -17.08 -8.50 34.09
C THR A 2 -16.17 -8.67 32.87
N LEU A 3 -14.92 -9.13 33.08
CA LEU A 3 -13.91 -9.28 32.02
C LEU A 3 -14.16 -10.50 31.12
N THR A 4 -14.74 -11.57 31.66
CA THR A 4 -14.97 -12.86 30.99
C THR A 4 -15.83 -12.79 29.72
N PRO A 5 -17.01 -12.12 29.72
CA PRO A 5 -17.84 -12.04 28.51
C PRO A 5 -17.18 -11.23 27.38
N ARG A 6 -16.49 -10.13 27.72
CA ARG A 6 -15.76 -9.32 26.72
C ARG A 6 -14.62 -10.08 26.06
N LEU A 7 -13.90 -10.92 26.81
CA LEU A 7 -12.85 -11.77 26.28
C LEU A 7 -13.40 -12.82 25.32
N PHE A 8 -14.52 -13.45 25.66
CA PHE A 8 -15.16 -14.44 24.78
C PHE A 8 -15.62 -13.83 23.45
N ASP A 9 -16.25 -12.64 23.50
CA ASP A 9 -16.66 -11.91 22.30
C ASP A 9 -15.45 -11.48 21.44
N ALA A 10 -14.34 -11.08 22.08
CA ALA A 10 -13.11 -10.73 21.37
C ALA A 10 -12.49 -11.93 20.66
N TRP A 11 -12.46 -13.10 21.31
CA TRP A 11 -11.99 -14.36 20.70
C TRP A 11 -12.87 -14.79 19.54
N ALA A 12 -14.19 -14.60 19.61
CA ALA A 12 -15.11 -14.95 18.53
C ALA A 12 -14.90 -14.09 17.27
N ARG A 13 -14.53 -12.81 17.41
CA ARG A 13 -14.30 -11.88 16.29
C ARG A 13 -12.88 -11.93 15.72
N LEU A 14 -11.95 -12.52 16.47
CA LEU A 14 -10.53 -12.58 16.13
C LEU A 14 -10.26 -13.22 14.75
N PRO A 15 -10.89 -14.35 14.39
CA PRO A 15 -10.71 -14.98 13.07
C PRO A 15 -11.14 -14.07 11.92
N ASP A 16 -12.25 -13.35 12.07
CA ASP A 16 -12.79 -12.47 11.02
C ASP A 16 -11.88 -11.27 10.77
N TYR A 17 -11.38 -10.66 11.85
CA TYR A 17 -10.43 -9.55 11.74
C TYR A 17 -9.09 -9.99 11.17
N LEU A 18 -8.56 -11.13 11.61
CA LEU A 18 -7.32 -11.69 11.07
C LEU A 18 -7.48 -12.07 9.59
N GLY A 19 -8.57 -12.75 9.23
CA GLY A 19 -8.85 -13.13 7.85
C GLY A 19 -8.93 -11.90 6.94
N SER A 20 -9.65 -10.87 7.37
CA SER A 20 -9.74 -9.61 6.63
C SER A 20 -8.37 -8.91 6.51
N HIS A 21 -7.59 -8.88 7.58
CA HIS A 21 -6.26 -8.27 7.58
C HIS A 21 -5.28 -9.01 6.66
N VAL A 22 -5.27 -10.35 6.70
CA VAL A 22 -4.44 -11.20 5.84
C VAL A 22 -4.84 -11.01 4.39
N LEU A 23 -6.14 -10.99 4.09
CA LEU A 23 -6.64 -10.78 2.74
C LEU A 23 -6.17 -9.42 2.20
N VAL A 24 -6.41 -8.33 2.92
CA VAL A 24 -5.96 -6.98 2.50
C VAL A 24 -4.45 -6.95 2.30
N SER A 25 -3.68 -7.51 3.24
CA SER A 25 -2.22 -7.46 3.22
C SER A 25 -1.62 -8.26 2.07
N LEU A 26 -2.08 -9.49 1.84
CA LEU A 26 -1.60 -10.34 0.74
C LEU A 26 -1.97 -9.76 -0.62
N THR A 27 -3.19 -9.24 -0.76
CA THR A 27 -3.64 -8.63 -2.02
C THR A 27 -2.80 -7.39 -2.34
N ALA A 28 -2.57 -6.53 -1.35
CA ALA A 28 -1.74 -5.35 -1.50
C ALA A 28 -0.28 -5.69 -1.82
N LEU A 29 0.29 -6.69 -1.14
CA LEU A 29 1.65 -7.14 -1.39
C LEU A 29 1.82 -7.74 -2.79
N ALA A 30 0.88 -8.58 -3.23
CA ALA A 30 0.91 -9.16 -4.57
C ALA A 30 0.88 -8.07 -5.65
N LEU A 31 0.01 -7.06 -5.51
CA LEU A 31 -0.05 -5.92 -6.42
C LEU A 31 1.23 -5.08 -6.37
N GLY A 32 1.72 -4.77 -5.16
CA GLY A 32 2.94 -4.00 -4.96
C GLY A 32 4.16 -4.66 -5.58
N LEU A 33 4.34 -5.97 -5.38
CA LEU A 33 5.41 -6.75 -6.02
C LEU A 33 5.23 -6.81 -7.54
N GLY A 34 4.01 -7.08 -8.01
CA GLY A 34 3.69 -7.17 -9.43
C GLY A 34 3.98 -5.88 -10.20
N ALA A 35 3.81 -4.72 -9.56
CA ALA A 35 4.14 -3.42 -10.16
C ALA A 35 5.61 -3.01 -9.94
N SER A 36 6.17 -3.22 -8.75
CA SER A 36 7.52 -2.78 -8.41
C SER A 36 8.61 -3.60 -9.09
N LEU A 37 8.46 -4.91 -9.22
CA LEU A 37 9.51 -5.76 -9.81
C LEU A 37 9.77 -5.40 -11.28
N PRO A 38 8.76 -5.27 -12.17
CA PRO A 38 9.00 -4.83 -13.54
C PRO A 38 9.61 -3.42 -13.61
N LEU A 39 9.15 -2.49 -12.77
CA LEU A 39 9.69 -1.13 -12.70
C LEU A 39 11.17 -1.13 -12.30
N ALA A 40 11.54 -1.92 -11.29
CA ALA A 40 12.92 -2.08 -10.85
C ALA A 40 13.79 -2.69 -11.96
N ILE A 41 13.34 -3.76 -12.60
CA ILE A 41 14.07 -4.43 -13.70
C ILE A 41 14.25 -3.46 -14.89
N LEU A 42 13.21 -2.70 -15.27
CA LEU A 42 13.31 -1.71 -16.35
C LEU A 42 14.31 -0.59 -16.02
N SER A 43 14.42 -0.22 -14.74
CA SER A 43 15.35 0.81 -14.28
C SER A 43 16.82 0.40 -14.39
N MET A 44 17.13 -0.91 -14.41
CA MET A 44 18.51 -1.41 -14.54
C MET A 44 19.21 -0.90 -15.81
N ARG A 45 18.46 -0.78 -16.91
CA ARG A 45 19.01 -0.33 -18.20
C ARG A 45 19.05 1.19 -18.34
N ARG A 46 18.46 1.94 -17.40
CA ARG A 46 18.30 3.40 -17.50
C ARG A 46 18.75 4.08 -16.20
N PRO A 47 19.98 4.64 -16.13
CA PRO A 47 20.52 5.21 -14.90
C PRO A 47 19.67 6.37 -14.35
N PHE A 48 18.99 7.11 -15.23
CA PHE A 48 18.05 8.16 -14.84
C PHE A 48 16.85 7.60 -14.06
N LEU A 49 16.21 6.52 -14.54
CA LEU A 49 15.08 5.89 -13.84
C LEU A 49 15.51 5.36 -12.47
N ARG A 50 16.71 4.78 -12.40
CA ARG A 50 17.28 4.29 -11.14
C ARG A 50 17.42 5.40 -10.11
N GLY A 51 18.00 6.53 -10.50
CA GLY A 51 18.14 7.72 -9.66
C GLY A 51 16.80 8.30 -9.21
N ALA A 52 15.84 8.41 -10.13
CA ALA A 52 14.50 8.90 -9.83
C ALA A 52 13.77 8.00 -8.82
N LEU A 53 13.73 6.67 -9.07
CA LEU A 53 13.07 5.72 -8.17
C LEU A 53 13.69 5.71 -6.77
N LEU A 54 15.03 5.66 -6.68
CA LEU A 54 15.72 5.68 -5.39
C LEU A 54 15.53 7.02 -4.66
N GLY A 55 15.59 8.14 -5.38
CA GLY A 55 15.35 9.47 -4.83
C GLY A 55 13.94 9.61 -4.26
N THR A 56 12.92 9.29 -5.05
CA THR A 56 11.52 9.33 -4.61
C THR A 56 11.28 8.40 -3.43
N ALA A 57 11.76 7.15 -3.50
CA ALA A 57 11.60 6.19 -2.42
C ALA A 57 12.28 6.67 -1.13
N SER A 58 13.47 7.27 -1.22
CA SER A 58 14.19 7.80 -0.06
C SER A 58 13.48 8.99 0.58
N VAL A 59 12.96 9.92 -0.23
CA VAL A 59 12.20 11.08 0.26
C VAL A 59 10.93 10.64 0.97
N ILE A 60 10.17 9.70 0.41
CA ILE A 60 8.91 9.28 1.04
C ILE A 60 9.18 8.47 2.31
N GLN A 61 10.28 7.69 2.36
CA GLN A 61 10.64 6.90 3.53
C GLN A 61 11.12 7.73 4.74
N THR A 62 11.45 9.02 4.57
CA THR A 62 11.71 9.90 5.70
C THR A 62 10.43 10.43 6.34
N ILE A 63 9.28 10.27 5.67
CA ILE A 63 7.98 10.68 6.20
C ILE A 63 7.54 9.67 7.28
N PRO A 64 7.25 10.11 8.51
CA PRO A 64 6.75 9.23 9.56
C PRO A 64 5.40 8.61 9.16
N GLY A 65 5.19 7.35 9.53
CA GLY A 65 4.02 6.57 9.06
C GLY A 65 2.66 7.21 9.36
N ILE A 66 2.51 7.91 10.49
CA ILE A 66 1.27 8.63 10.83
C ILE A 66 1.02 9.81 9.87
N ALA A 67 2.06 10.55 9.48
CA ALA A 67 1.93 11.63 8.50
C ALA A 67 1.63 11.08 7.10
N LEU A 68 2.26 9.96 6.74
CA LEU A 68 1.97 9.28 5.49
C LEU A 68 0.52 8.78 5.44
N LEU A 69 -0.03 8.29 6.55
CA LEU A 69 -1.44 7.91 6.66
C LEU A 69 -2.37 9.10 6.41
N ALA A 70 -2.06 10.26 6.95
CA ALA A 70 -2.82 11.49 6.68
C ALA A 70 -2.74 11.92 5.21
N LEU A 71 -1.59 11.73 4.56
CA LEU A 71 -1.39 11.98 3.13
C LEU A 71 -2.07 10.95 2.23
N PHE A 72 -2.33 9.72 2.70
CA PHE A 72 -2.98 8.70 1.89
C PHE A 72 -4.43 9.04 1.57
N TYR A 73 -5.18 9.68 2.47
CA TYR A 73 -6.56 10.06 2.20
C TYR A 73 -6.71 10.98 0.97
N PRO A 74 -6.03 12.15 0.88
CA PRO A 74 -6.09 12.98 -0.32
C PRO A 74 -5.47 12.30 -1.55
N LEU A 75 -4.43 11.47 -1.37
CA LEU A 75 -3.85 10.71 -2.48
C LEU A 75 -4.86 9.72 -3.08
N LEU A 76 -5.58 8.98 -2.24
CA LEU A 76 -6.61 8.03 -2.67
C LEU A 76 -7.79 8.73 -3.34
N LEU A 77 -8.20 9.90 -2.85
CA LEU A 77 -9.21 10.73 -3.51
C LEU A 77 -8.76 11.18 -4.90
N ALA A 78 -7.51 11.64 -5.03
CA ALA A 78 -6.94 12.02 -6.33
C ALA A 78 -6.87 10.81 -7.28
N LEU A 79 -6.52 9.62 -6.79
CA LEU A 79 -6.52 8.39 -7.57
C LEU A 79 -7.94 7.95 -7.97
N ALA A 80 -8.93 8.10 -7.10
CA ALA A 80 -10.32 7.82 -7.42
C ALA A 80 -10.86 8.75 -8.52
N ALA A 81 -10.57 10.06 -8.42
CA ALA A 81 -10.93 11.03 -9.45
C ALA A 81 -10.19 10.77 -10.77
N ALA A 82 -8.91 10.41 -10.71
CA ALA A 82 -8.15 10.03 -11.90
C ALA A 82 -8.72 8.75 -12.55
N SER A 83 -9.12 7.76 -11.74
CA SER A 83 -9.74 6.53 -12.22
C SER A 83 -11.07 6.81 -12.92
N GLU A 84 -11.90 7.70 -12.40
CA GLU A 84 -13.15 8.11 -13.03
C GLU A 84 -12.91 8.79 -14.38
N ASN A 85 -11.92 9.67 -14.48
CA ASN A 85 -11.57 10.34 -15.72
C ASN A 85 -10.98 9.41 -16.80
N ILE A 86 -10.19 8.40 -16.40
CA ILE A 86 -9.45 7.52 -17.33
C ILE A 86 -10.28 6.29 -17.70
N PHE A 87 -10.92 5.66 -16.73
CA PHE A 87 -11.62 4.38 -16.86
C PHE A 87 -13.15 4.52 -16.83
N GLY A 88 -13.68 5.71 -16.55
CA GLY A 88 -15.12 5.94 -16.38
C GLY A 88 -15.69 5.36 -15.08
N THR A 89 -14.83 4.86 -14.20
CA THR A 89 -15.22 4.18 -12.95
C THR A 89 -14.46 4.76 -11.76
N GLY A 90 -15.20 5.41 -10.86
CA GLY A 90 -14.68 5.84 -9.55
C GLY A 90 -14.79 4.75 -8.49
N PHE A 91 -14.10 4.94 -7.36
CA PHE A 91 -14.22 4.08 -6.19
C PHE A 91 -14.31 4.89 -4.90
N SER A 92 -14.93 4.32 -3.86
CA SER A 92 -15.03 4.96 -2.55
C SER A 92 -13.65 5.14 -1.92
N ALA A 93 -13.40 6.31 -1.32
CA ALA A 93 -12.16 6.61 -0.61
C ALA A 93 -11.96 5.81 0.69
N LEU A 94 -13.01 5.12 1.16
CA LEU A 94 -12.98 4.26 2.34
C LEU A 94 -13.47 2.85 2.00
N GLY A 95 -12.83 1.84 2.59
CA GLY A 95 -13.18 0.43 2.43
C GLY A 95 -12.01 -0.42 1.96
N PHE A 96 -12.32 -1.61 1.44
CA PHE A 96 -11.34 -2.62 1.07
C PHE A 96 -10.35 -2.14 -0.01
N LEU A 97 -10.86 -1.65 -1.13
CA LEU A 97 -10.06 -1.24 -2.28
C LEU A 97 -9.05 -0.11 -1.97
N PRO A 98 -9.45 1.02 -1.34
CA PRO A 98 -8.49 2.06 -0.96
C PRO A 98 -7.46 1.57 0.07
N SER A 99 -7.83 0.69 1.01
CA SER A 99 -6.85 0.08 1.93
C SER A 99 -5.82 -0.76 1.19
N VAL A 100 -6.26 -1.59 0.23
CA VAL A 100 -5.35 -2.38 -0.61
C VAL A 100 -4.43 -1.47 -1.43
N LEU A 101 -4.97 -0.42 -2.05
CA LEU A 101 -4.18 0.54 -2.82
C LEU A 101 -3.14 1.27 -1.96
N ALA A 102 -3.54 1.77 -0.79
CA ALA A 102 -2.62 2.45 0.12
C ALA A 102 -1.49 1.52 0.59
N LEU A 103 -1.83 0.28 1.01
CA LEU A 103 -0.82 -0.70 1.41
C LEU A 103 0.06 -1.12 0.22
N ALA A 104 -0.49 -1.25 -0.99
CA ALA A 104 0.27 -1.58 -2.17
C ALA A 104 1.29 -0.47 -2.47
N LEU A 105 0.84 0.78 -2.60
CA LEU A 105 1.72 1.94 -2.82
C LEU A 105 2.79 2.06 -1.73
N TYR A 106 2.41 1.85 -0.47
CA TYR A 106 3.35 1.85 0.64
C TYR A 106 4.40 0.75 0.49
N SER A 107 3.99 -0.48 0.18
CA SER A 107 4.87 -1.62 -0.02
C SER A 107 5.80 -1.45 -1.22
N MET A 108 5.37 -0.71 -2.25
CA MET A 108 6.19 -0.46 -3.44
C MET A 108 7.46 0.30 -3.11
N LEU A 109 7.42 1.24 -2.16
CA LEU A 109 8.56 2.10 -1.79
C LEU A 109 9.78 1.31 -1.28
N PRO A 110 9.66 0.45 -0.23
CA PRO A 110 10.77 -0.37 0.21
C PRO A 110 11.12 -1.47 -0.80
N VAL A 111 10.13 -2.04 -1.51
CA VAL A 111 10.40 -3.07 -2.54
C VAL A 111 11.26 -2.49 -3.66
N LEU A 112 10.91 -1.33 -4.21
CA LEU A 112 11.68 -0.66 -5.26
C LEU A 112 13.09 -0.32 -4.75
N ARG A 113 13.19 0.29 -3.57
CA ARG A 113 14.49 0.63 -2.98
C ARG A 113 15.37 -0.61 -2.85
N ASN A 114 14.87 -1.66 -2.21
CA ASN A 114 15.65 -2.88 -1.95
C ASN A 114 16.02 -3.62 -3.24
N THR A 115 15.09 -3.71 -4.19
CA THR A 115 15.31 -4.42 -5.47
C THR A 115 16.32 -3.66 -6.33
N VAL A 116 16.18 -2.34 -6.45
CA VAL A 116 17.11 -1.51 -7.24
C VAL A 116 18.50 -1.42 -6.61
N THR A 117 18.63 -1.51 -5.28
CA THR A 117 19.94 -1.58 -4.62
C THR A 117 20.57 -2.97 -4.65
N GLY A 118 19.75 -4.02 -4.75
CA GLY A 118 20.21 -5.41 -4.72
C GLY A 118 20.56 -5.99 -6.11
N LEU A 119 20.06 -5.39 -7.19
CA LEU A 119 20.38 -5.70 -8.59
C LEU A 119 21.54 -4.84 -9.11
#